data_AF-A0AAD3TWV6-F1
#
_entry.id   AF-A0AAD3TWV6-F1
#
_cell.length_a   1.000
_cell.length_b   1.000
_cell.length_c   1.000
_cell.angle_alpha   90.00
_cell.angle_beta   90.00
_cell.angle_gamma   90.00
#
_symmetry.space_group_name_H-M   'P 1'
#
loop_
_entity.id
_entity.type
_entity.pdbx_description
1 polymer ?
#
loop_
_entity_poly.entity_id
_entity_poly.type
_entity_poly.pdbx_seq_one_letter_code
_entity_poly.pdbx_strand_id
1 'polypeptide(L)'
;MDALTPSQVTELFINLGLVKAKQAYYVTFFKAWMAGWMLCFGAMLVQLILSGSPGLKAENLALISLIAAFFFPVGLLMLVLTGQELLTAHLMFMPMSLLRGKVKA
;
A
#
# COMPACT_ATOMS: atom_id res chain seq x y z
N MET A 1 -7.28 2.32 19.03
CA MET A 1 -6.31 1.68 18.13
C MET A 1 -4.94 1.86 18.77
N ASP A 2 -4.79 1.26 19.96
CA ASP A 2 -3.67 1.48 20.89
C ASP A 2 -3.05 0.13 21.24
N ALA A 3 -2.82 -0.72 20.24
CA ALA A 3 -2.40 -2.10 20.51
C ALA A 3 -0.91 -2.20 20.90
N LEU A 4 -0.08 -1.24 20.48
CA LEU A 4 1.37 -1.26 20.70
C LEU A 4 1.90 0.16 20.94
N THR A 5 2.87 0.29 21.85
CA THR A 5 3.61 1.53 22.02
C THR A 5 4.50 1.81 20.80
N PRO A 6 4.90 3.07 20.52
CA PRO A 6 5.78 3.38 19.40
C PRO A 6 7.08 2.56 19.38
N SER A 7 7.62 2.23 20.57
CA SER A 7 8.78 1.35 20.69
C SER A 7 8.49 -0.08 20.23
N GLN A 8 7.33 -0.64 20.61
CA GLN A 8 6.91 -1.97 20.18
C GLN A 8 6.60 -2.04 18.67
N VAL A 9 6.01 -0.99 18.08
CA VAL A 9 5.79 -0.91 16.63
C VAL A 9 7.12 -0.89 15.88
N THR A 10 8.12 -0.17 16.41
CA THR A 10 9.45 -0.10 15.81
C THR A 10 10.11 -1.49 15.79
N GLU A 11 10.07 -2.22 16.91
CA GLU A 11 10.57 -3.61 16.98
C GLU A 11 9.81 -4.53 16.01
N LEU A 12 8.49 -4.38 15.88
CA LEU A 12 7.69 -5.14 14.92
C LEU A 12 8.14 -4.88 13.48
N PHE A 13 8.36 -3.61 13.10
CA PHE A 13 8.84 -3.26 11.76
C PHE A 13 10.25 -3.75 11.48
N ILE A 14 11.16 -3.69 12.46
CA ILE A 14 12.51 -4.25 12.33
C ILE A 14 12.44 -5.75 12.04
N ASN A 15 11.61 -6.47 12.79
CA ASN A 15 11.39 -7.91 12.61
C ASN A 15 10.68 -8.23 11.29
N LEU A 16 9.75 -7.39 10.86
CA LEU A 16 9.08 -7.53 9.56
C LEU A 16 10.10 -7.43 8.42
N GLY A 17 10.99 -6.43 8.45
CA GLY A 17 12.03 -6.29 7.42
C GLY A 17 13.02 -7.47 7.40
N LEU A 18 13.33 -8.07 8.56
CA LEU A 18 14.12 -9.30 8.63
C LEU A 18 13.46 -10.48 7.91
N VAL A 19 12.16 -10.68 8.14
CA VAL A 19 11.39 -11.77 7.52
C VAL A 19 11.31 -11.55 6.01
N LYS A 20 11.01 -10.32 5.59
CA LYS A 20 10.88 -9.95 4.18
C LYS A 20 12.20 -10.01 3.41
N ALA A 21 13.31 -9.63 4.04
CA ALA A 21 14.64 -9.73 3.43
C ALA A 21 15.11 -11.17 3.16
N LYS A 22 14.59 -12.15 3.93
CA LYS A 22 14.90 -13.58 3.73
C LYS A 22 14.02 -14.25 2.66
N GLN A 23 12.99 -13.56 2.18
CA GLN A 23 12.10 -14.11 1.17
C GLN A 23 12.85 -14.27 -0.16
N ALA A 24 12.60 -15.36 -0.87
CA ALA A 24 13.26 -15.60 -2.15
C ALA A 24 12.84 -14.54 -3.18
N TYR A 25 13.80 -14.05 -3.97
CA TYR A 25 13.62 -12.92 -4.88
C TYR A 25 12.45 -13.11 -5.85
N TYR A 26 12.23 -14.33 -6.35
CA TYR A 26 11.14 -14.64 -7.28
C TYR A 26 9.76 -14.51 -6.60
N VAL A 27 9.63 -14.89 -5.33
CA VAL A 27 8.37 -14.74 -4.58
C VAL A 27 8.07 -13.25 -4.39
N THR A 28 9.09 -12.47 -3.99
CA THR A 28 8.96 -11.02 -3.83
C THR A 28 8.61 -10.35 -5.15
N PHE A 29 9.20 -10.78 -6.27
CA PHE A 29 8.91 -10.26 -7.60
C PHE A 29 7.43 -10.49 -7.99
N PHE A 30 6.93 -11.72 -7.88
CA PHE A 30 5.53 -12.01 -8.23
C PHE A 30 4.55 -11.30 -7.30
N LYS A 31 4.87 -11.19 -6.00
CA LYS A 31 4.04 -10.42 -5.06
C LYS A 31 4.01 -8.94 -5.40
N ALA A 32 5.14 -8.36 -5.75
CA ALA A 32 5.23 -6.96 -6.17
C ALA A 32 4.50 -6.70 -7.49
N TRP A 33 4.60 -7.64 -8.43
CA TRP A 33 3.88 -7.54 -9.69
C TRP A 33 2.36 -7.59 -9.48
N MET A 34 1.86 -8.57 -8.73
CA MET A 34 0.44 -8.66 -8.38
C MET A 34 -0.05 -7.43 -7.61
N ALA A 35 0.79 -6.89 -6.72
CA ALA A 35 0.47 -5.65 -6.01
C ALA A 35 0.22 -4.48 -6.96
N GLY A 36 1.01 -4.36 -8.03
CA GLY A 36 0.83 -3.35 -9.07
C GLY A 36 -0.55 -3.44 -9.73
N TRP A 37 -0.98 -4.64 -10.12
CA TRP A 37 -2.30 -4.86 -10.72
C TRP A 37 -3.45 -4.46 -9.80
N MET A 38 -3.37 -4.84 -8.52
CA MET A 38 -4.39 -4.51 -7.53
C MET A 38 -4.49 -3.01 -7.26
N LEU A 39 -3.35 -2.30 -7.26
CA LEU A 39 -3.34 -0.84 -7.18
C LEU A 39 -3.92 -0.18 -8.42
N CYS A 40 -3.57 -0.68 -9.61
CA CYS A 40 -4.14 -0.18 -10.87
C CYS A 40 -5.66 -0.36 -10.90
N PHE A 41 -6.20 -1.44 -10.33
CA PHE A 41 -7.64 -1.62 -10.21
C PHE A 41 -8.30 -0.53 -9.35
N GLY A 42 -7.71 -0.19 -8.19
CA GLY A 42 -8.18 0.94 -7.37
C GLY A 42 -8.12 2.28 -8.11
N ALA A 43 -7.04 2.54 -8.85
CA ALA A 43 -6.88 3.75 -9.65
C ALA A 43 -7.86 3.83 -10.82
N MET A 44 -8.14 2.70 -11.50
CA MET A 44 -9.14 2.59 -12.56
C MET A 44 -10.54 2.92 -12.04
N LEU A 45 -10.89 2.46 -10.84
CA LEU A 45 -12.19 2.72 -10.24
C LEU A 45 -12.39 4.22 -9.93
N VAL A 46 -11.33 4.90 -9.50
CA VAL A 46 -11.31 6.38 -9.38
C VAL A 46 -11.54 7.06 -10.73
N GLN A 47 -10.86 6.62 -11.79
CA GLN A 47 -11.06 7.18 -13.13
C GLN A 47 -12.47 6.96 -13.66
N LEU A 48 -13.07 5.81 -13.36
CA LEU A 48 -14.45 5.49 -13.73
C LEU A 48 -15.45 6.42 -13.04
N ILE A 49 -15.24 6.74 -11.75
CA ILE A 49 -16.08 7.70 -11.02
C ILE A 49 -15.92 9.10 -11.62
N LEU A 50 -14.68 9.56 -11.81
CA LEU A 50 -14.40 10.91 -12.30
C LEU A 50 -14.90 11.15 -13.73
N SER A 51 -14.87 10.10 -14.57
CA SER A 51 -15.26 10.19 -15.98
C SER A 51 -16.71 9.76 -16.24
N GLY A 52 -17.31 8.99 -15.34
CA GLY A 52 -18.65 8.44 -15.50
C GLY A 52 -19.79 9.44 -15.29
N SER A 53 -19.55 10.55 -14.59
CA SER A 53 -20.56 11.59 -14.35
C SER A 53 -20.07 12.99 -14.76
N PRO A 54 -19.99 13.29 -16.07
CA PRO A 54 -19.52 14.59 -16.56
C PRO A 54 -20.42 15.75 -16.09
N GLY A 55 -21.73 15.53 -15.91
CA GLY A 55 -22.65 16.54 -15.35
C GLY A 55 -22.29 16.90 -13.90
N LEU A 56 -22.10 15.90 -13.04
CA LEU A 56 -21.71 16.12 -11.63
C LEU A 56 -20.33 16.78 -11.50
N LYS A 57 -19.42 16.48 -12.43
CA LYS A 57 -18.10 17.12 -12.52
C LYS A 57 -18.20 18.61 -12.87
N ALA A 58 -19.13 18.98 -13.73
CA ALA A 58 -19.37 20.37 -14.11
C ALA A 58 -20.08 21.17 -13.01
N GLU A 59 -21.02 20.53 -12.31
CA GLU A 59 -21.78 21.17 -11.22
C GLU A 59 -20.95 21.32 -9.94
N ASN A 60 -20.23 20.27 -9.52
CA ASN A 60 -19.53 20.25 -8.24
C ASN A 60 -18.27 19.37 -8.27
N LEU A 61 -17.14 19.94 -8.71
CA LEU A 61 -15.84 19.26 -8.78
C LEU A 61 -15.35 18.71 -7.41
N ALA A 62 -15.66 19.41 -6.32
CA ALA A 62 -15.28 18.98 -4.98
C ALA A 62 -16.00 17.69 -4.55
N LEU A 63 -17.29 17.56 -4.89
CA LEU A 63 -18.10 16.41 -4.52
C LEU A 63 -17.65 15.14 -5.25
N ILE A 64 -17.44 15.23 -6.57
CA ILE A 64 -16.99 14.08 -7.35
C ILE A 64 -15.58 13.61 -6.94
N SER A 65 -14.71 14.55 -6.59
CA SER A 65 -13.35 14.26 -6.09
C SER A 65 -13.40 13.61 -4.70
N LEU A 66 -14.32 14.04 -3.84
CA LEU A 66 -14.54 13.42 -2.53
C LEU A 66 -15.03 11.98 -2.68
N ILE A 67 -16.02 11.74 -3.54
CA ILE A 67 -16.52 10.39 -3.83
C ILE A 67 -15.37 9.53 -4.37
N ALA A 68 -14.62 10.00 -5.36
CA ALA A 68 -13.46 9.30 -5.89
C ALA A 68 -12.43 8.96 -4.78
N ALA A 69 -12.14 9.91 -3.88
CA ALA A 69 -11.20 9.71 -2.78
C ALA A 69 -11.64 8.61 -1.80
N PHE A 70 -12.94 8.44 -1.55
CA PHE A 70 -13.46 7.35 -0.71
C PHE A 70 -13.20 5.96 -1.29
N PHE A 71 -13.12 5.85 -2.60
CA PHE A 71 -12.96 4.57 -3.28
C PHE A 71 -11.50 4.23 -3.63
N PHE A 72 -10.60 5.21 -3.65
CA PHE A 72 -9.16 4.97 -3.87
C PHE A 72 -8.54 3.92 -2.91
N PRO A 73 -8.89 3.87 -1.60
CA PRO A 73 -8.34 2.88 -0.66
C PRO A 73 -8.66 1.42 -0.98
N VAL A 74 -9.62 1.13 -1.87
CA VAL A 74 -9.98 -0.25 -2.26
C VAL A 74 -8.76 -1.00 -2.81
N GLY A 75 -7.91 -0.31 -3.58
CA GLY A 75 -6.64 -0.88 -4.07
C GLY A 75 -5.73 -1.35 -2.93
N LEU A 76 -5.57 -0.52 -1.90
CA LEU A 76 -4.73 -0.83 -0.73
C LEU A 76 -5.35 -1.93 0.15
N LEU A 77 -6.67 -1.96 0.30
CA LEU A 77 -7.36 -3.01 1.05
C LEU A 77 -7.11 -4.39 0.44
N MET A 78 -7.17 -4.51 -0.89
CA MET A 78 -6.87 -5.78 -1.57
C MET A 78 -5.44 -6.25 -1.29
N LEU A 79 -4.46 -5.34 -1.30
CA LEU A 79 -3.07 -5.68 -0.99
C LEU A 79 -2.90 -6.24 0.42
N VAL A 80 -3.53 -5.59 1.41
CA VAL A 80 -3.44 -6.00 2.81
C VAL A 80 -4.10 -7.36 3.02
N LEU A 81 -5.29 -7.57 2.46
CA LEU A 81 -6.03 -8.83 2.59
C LEU A 81 -5.33 -10.01 1.93
N THR A 82 -4.63 -9.77 0.82
CA THR A 82 -3.92 -10.83 0.08
C THR A 82 -2.45 -10.95 0.42
N GLY A 83 -1.93 -10.10 1.32
CA GLY A 83 -0.54 -10.15 1.79
C GLY A 83 0.50 -9.84 0.70
N GLN A 84 0.12 -9.02 -0.29
CA GLN A 84 1.02 -8.64 -1.39
C GLN A 84 2.02 -7.58 -0.94
N GLU A 85 3.08 -7.43 -1.73
CA GLU A 85 4.22 -6.61 -1.35
C GLU A 85 4.29 -5.33 -2.18
N LEU A 86 4.12 -4.20 -1.51
CA LEU A 86 4.20 -2.88 -2.13
C LEU A 86 5.52 -2.19 -1.78
N LEU A 87 6.09 -1.46 -2.74
CA LEU A 87 7.34 -0.71 -2.54
C LEU A 87 7.22 0.32 -1.41
N THR A 88 6.14 1.11 -1.38
CA THR A 88 5.94 2.13 -0.33
C THR A 88 5.88 1.53 1.06
N ALA A 89 5.33 0.32 1.21
CA ALA A 89 5.35 -0.41 2.47
C ALA A 89 6.79 -0.85 2.83
N HIS A 90 7.58 -1.32 1.86
CA HIS A 90 8.99 -1.67 2.10
C HIS A 90 9.84 -0.48 2.52
N LEU A 91 9.59 0.70 1.94
CA LEU A 91 10.25 1.94 2.34
C LEU A 91 9.94 2.33 3.80
N MET A 92 8.84 1.84 4.37
CA MET A 92 8.53 2.06 5.78
C MET A 92 9.44 1.21 6.68
N PHE A 93 9.49 -0.12 6.50
CA PHE A 93 10.15 -1.01 7.47
C PHE A 93 11.60 -1.40 7.13
N MET A 94 11.98 -1.47 5.84
CA MET A 94 13.31 -1.92 5.44
C MET A 94 14.45 -0.99 5.91
N PRO A 95 14.31 0.36 5.84
CA PRO A 95 15.34 1.24 6.36
C PRO A 95 15.56 1.07 7.86
N MET A 96 14.51 0.81 8.63
CA MET A 96 14.63 0.57 10.08
C MET A 96 15.45 -0.69 10.37
N SER A 97 15.18 -1.78 9.64
CA SER A 97 15.95 -3.03 9.75
C SER A 97 17.41 -2.87 9.31
N LEU A 98 17.66 -2.04 8.28
CA LEU A 98 19.01 -1.73 7.80
C LEU A 98 19.80 -0.91 8.84
N LEU A 99 19.21 0.17 9.37
CA LEU A 99 19.84 1.01 10.40
C LEU A 99 20.14 0.25 11.70
N ARG A 100 19.34 -0.78 12.00
CA ARG A 100 19.57 -1.69 13.14
C ARG A 100 20.59 -2.80 12.86
N GLY A 101 21.18 -2.83 11.67
CA GLY A 101 22.17 -3.83 11.26
C GLY A 101 21.60 -5.25 11.13
N LYS A 102 20.27 -5.39 11.01
CA LYS A 102 19.59 -6.67 10.94
C LYS A 102 19.52 -7.22 9.51
N VAL A 103 19.53 -6.33 8.52
CA VAL A 103 19.56 -6.66 7.09
C VAL A 103 20.82 -6.07 6.47
N LYS A 104 21.45 -6.78 5.53
CA LYS A 104 22.61 -6.27 4.78
C LYS A 104 22.14 -5.38 3.63
N ALA A 105 22.87 -4.31 3.37
CA ALA A 105 22.69 -3.48 2.18
C ALA A 105 23.00 -4.27 0.91
#